data_AF-A0AAI9SDU3-F1
#
_entry.id   AF-A0AAI9SDU3-F1
#
_cell.length_a   1.000
_cell.length_b   1.000
_cell.length_c   1.000
_cell.angle_alpha   90.00
_cell.angle_beta   90.00
_cell.angle_gamma   90.00
#
_symmetry.space_group_name_H-M   'P 1'
#
loop_
_entity.id
_entity.type
_entity.pdbx_description
1 polymer ?
#
loop_
_entity_poly.entity_id
_entity_poly.type
_entity_poly.pdbx_seq_one_letter_code
_entity_poly.pdbx_strand_id
1 'polypeptide(L)'
;MDSSRHSSRYPDINRDGIRRHGSRRVEWLVNSRILYFGDLDTHGLAILSDLRKIYSPTENVMMDAKTFMRYRHLAVSEPSQVKRMPDCLTEKELRLLEMLCETKGRLEQKRIPIKEINHAFHILLASN
;
A
#
# COMPACT_ATOMS: atom_id res chain seq x y z
N MET A 1 48.30 -4.41 -26.63
CA MET A 1 48.33 -3.29 -25.66
C MET A 1 46.94 -2.65 -25.73
N ASP A 2 45.92 -3.33 -25.23
CA ASP A 2 45.33 -3.18 -23.88
C ASP A 2 45.20 -1.72 -23.39
N SER A 3 43.95 -1.27 -23.27
CA SER A 3 43.51 -0.44 -22.14
C SER A 3 41.98 -0.49 -22.03
N SER A 4 41.54 -1.43 -21.20
CA SER A 4 40.57 -1.22 -20.12
C SER A 4 39.17 -0.67 -20.43
N ARG A 5 38.23 -1.59 -20.30
CA ARG A 5 36.84 -1.40 -19.86
C ARG A 5 36.78 -0.49 -18.62
N HIS A 6 35.85 0.47 -18.61
CA HIS A 6 35.23 0.94 -17.38
C HIS A 6 33.71 1.01 -17.59
N SER A 7 33.06 -0.10 -17.28
CA SER A 7 31.62 -0.16 -17.02
C SER A 7 31.37 0.63 -15.73
N SER A 8 30.89 1.87 -15.88
CA SER A 8 30.47 2.70 -14.76
C SER A 8 29.19 2.11 -14.18
N ARG A 9 29.30 1.66 -12.93
CA ARG A 9 28.30 0.89 -12.19
C ARG A 9 27.41 1.83 -11.35
N TYR A 10 26.90 2.89 -11.96
CA TYR A 10 26.02 3.85 -11.28
C TYR A 10 24.66 3.94 -12.01
N PRO A 11 23.54 3.82 -11.29
CA PRO A 11 22.21 3.96 -11.89
C PRO A 11 21.92 5.42 -12.27
N ASP A 12 21.27 5.61 -13.41
CA ASP A 12 20.79 6.91 -13.90
C ASP A 12 19.90 7.60 -12.85
N ILE A 13 20.35 8.78 -12.42
CA ILE A 13 19.65 9.71 -11.55
C ILE A 13 18.95 10.77 -12.41
N ASN A 14 17.62 10.83 -12.37
CA ASN A 14 16.89 11.96 -12.96
C ASN A 14 17.03 13.21 -12.07
N ARG A 15 16.92 14.39 -12.71
CA ARG A 15 17.24 15.73 -12.18
C ARG A 15 16.55 16.17 -10.89
N ASP A 16 15.59 15.43 -10.37
CA ASP A 16 14.82 15.79 -9.17
C ASP A 16 15.28 15.06 -7.88
N GLY A 17 16.32 14.23 -7.92
CA GLY A 17 16.91 13.60 -6.73
C GLY A 17 16.03 12.58 -5.99
N ILE A 18 14.79 12.36 -6.44
CA ILE A 18 13.88 11.36 -5.85
C ILE A 18 14.12 10.00 -6.50
N ARG A 19 14.70 9.06 -5.73
CA ARG A 19 14.72 7.64 -6.08
C ARG A 19 13.30 7.10 -6.13
N ARG A 20 12.71 7.00 -7.33
CA ARG A 20 11.61 6.07 -7.55
C ARG A 20 12.16 4.67 -7.33
N HIS A 21 11.83 4.06 -6.20
CA HIS A 21 12.03 2.63 -6.02
C HIS A 21 10.99 1.97 -6.93
N GLY A 22 11.36 1.72 -8.18
CA GLY A 22 10.60 0.78 -8.99
C GLY A 22 10.62 -0.54 -8.23
N SER A 23 9.47 -0.97 -7.71
CA SER A 23 9.32 -2.27 -7.06
C SER A 23 9.78 -3.32 -8.07
N ARG A 24 11.02 -3.80 -7.92
CA ARG A 24 11.50 -4.92 -8.72
C ARG A 24 10.61 -6.10 -8.37
N ARG A 25 10.03 -6.72 -9.40
CA ARG A 25 9.24 -7.94 -9.25
C ARG A 25 10.09 -8.99 -8.52
N VAL A 26 9.50 -9.60 -7.51
CA VAL A 26 10.09 -10.67 -6.72
C VAL A 26 9.39 -11.96 -7.13
N GLU A 27 10.06 -12.78 -7.94
CA GLU A 27 9.42 -13.89 -8.64
C GLU A 27 8.75 -14.91 -7.69
N TRP A 28 9.32 -15.18 -6.51
CA TRP A 28 8.72 -16.12 -5.56
C TRP A 28 7.43 -15.60 -4.90
N LEU A 29 7.17 -14.29 -4.96
CA LEU A 29 5.93 -13.70 -4.43
C LEU A 29 4.75 -13.80 -5.41
N VAL A 30 4.98 -14.08 -6.70
CA VAL A 30 3.94 -14.07 -7.75
C VAL A 30 2.76 -14.99 -7.43
N ASN A 31 3.04 -16.16 -6.86
CA ASN A 31 2.02 -17.15 -6.50
C ASN A 31 1.81 -17.26 -4.98
N SER A 32 2.43 -16.37 -4.19
CA SER A 32 2.29 -16.37 -2.74
C SER A 32 1.08 -15.53 -2.34
N ARG A 33 0.31 -15.99 -1.34
CA ARG A 33 -0.71 -15.16 -0.71
C ARG A 33 -0.03 -13.98 -0.01
N ILE A 34 -0.36 -12.75 -0.40
CA ILE A 34 0.21 -11.53 0.19
C ILE A 34 -0.85 -10.85 1.05
N LEU A 35 -0.52 -10.62 2.31
CA LEU A 35 -1.30 -9.76 3.19
C LEU A 35 -0.65 -8.37 3.24
N TYR A 36 -1.32 -7.38 2.66
CA TYR A 36 -0.90 -5.98 2.70
C TYR A 36 -1.56 -5.27 3.88
N PHE A 37 -0.74 -4.74 4.80
CA PHE A 37 -1.20 -3.94 5.93
C PHE A 37 -0.56 -2.55 5.83
N GLY A 38 -1.35 -1.57 5.38
CA GLY A 38 -0.93 -0.20 5.17
C GLY A 38 -1.81 0.80 5.92
N ASP A 39 -1.45 2.07 5.84
CA ASP A 39 -2.29 3.16 6.35
C ASP A 39 -3.62 3.24 5.58
N LEU A 40 -4.71 3.55 6.28
CA LEU A 40 -5.99 3.85 5.63
C LEU A 40 -5.96 5.31 5.18
N ASP A 41 -5.33 5.52 4.04
CA ASP A 41 -5.27 6.77 3.31
C ASP A 41 -5.27 6.53 1.79
N THR A 42 -5.36 7.60 1.01
CA THR A 42 -5.50 7.45 -0.44
C THR A 42 -4.22 6.88 -1.08
N HIS A 43 -3.06 7.13 -0.48
CA HIS A 43 -1.78 6.58 -0.92
C HIS A 43 -1.64 5.08 -0.61
N GLY A 44 -2.10 4.62 0.56
CA GLY A 44 -2.12 3.22 0.96
C GLY A 44 -2.98 2.36 0.02
N LEU A 45 -4.15 2.87 -0.37
CA LEU A 45 -4.99 2.21 -1.39
C LEU A 45 -4.33 2.19 -2.77
N ALA A 46 -3.59 3.23 -3.14
CA ALA A 46 -2.84 3.24 -4.39
C ALA A 46 -1.71 2.21 -4.41
N ILE A 47 -1.03 2.00 -3.28
CA ILE A 47 0.00 0.96 -3.12
C ILE A 47 -0.63 -0.43 -3.20
N LEU A 48 -1.75 -0.66 -2.51
CA LEU A 48 -2.50 -1.91 -2.59
C LEU A 48 -2.88 -2.25 -4.04
N SER A 49 -3.39 -1.26 -4.77
CA SER A 49 -3.72 -1.43 -6.19
C SER A 49 -2.50 -1.78 -7.04
N ASP A 50 -1.35 -1.16 -6.81
CA ASP A 50 -0.12 -1.47 -7.55
C ASP A 50 0.43 -2.86 -7.21
N LEU A 51 0.32 -3.27 -5.96
CA LEU A 51 0.71 -4.62 -5.53
C LEU A 51 -0.14 -5.67 -6.25
N ARG A 52 -1.45 -5.46 -6.37
CA ARG A 52 -2.34 -6.38 -7.11
C ARG A 52 -2.06 -6.48 -8.60
N LYS A 53 -1.50 -5.43 -9.22
CA LYS A 53 -1.07 -5.49 -10.63
C LYS A 53 0.10 -6.46 -10.84
N ILE A 54 0.95 -6.64 -9.81
CA ILE A 54 2.15 -7.48 -9.88
C ILE A 54 1.90 -8.86 -9.26
N TYR A 55 1.15 -8.89 -8.16
CA TYR A 55 0.88 -10.04 -7.30
C TYR A 55 -0.63 -10.14 -7.08
N SER A 56 -1.33 -10.75 -8.05
CA SER A 56 -2.79 -10.92 -8.01
C SER A 56 -3.36 -11.47 -6.69
N PRO A 57 -2.74 -12.45 -5.99
CA PRO A 57 -3.23 -12.94 -4.69
C PRO A 57 -2.89 -12.00 -3.51
N THR A 58 -3.03 -10.69 -3.68
CA THR A 58 -2.85 -9.70 -2.61
C THR A 58 -4.19 -9.33 -1.95
N GLU A 59 -4.30 -9.65 -0.67
CA GLU A 59 -5.38 -9.23 0.22
C GLU A 59 -4.93 -8.05 1.09
N ASN A 60 -5.87 -7.21 1.52
CA ASN A 60 -5.58 -6.17 2.49
C ASN A 60 -5.91 -6.64 3.92
N VAL A 61 -5.32 -6.00 4.91
CA VAL A 61 -5.65 -6.18 6.33
C VAL A 61 -6.30 -4.89 6.84
N MET A 62 -7.57 -4.97 7.24
CA MET A 62 -8.32 -3.88 7.87
C MET A 62 -8.45 -2.59 7.03
N MET A 63 -8.38 -2.67 5.70
CA MET A 63 -8.55 -1.51 4.81
C MET A 63 -9.97 -1.44 4.24
N ASP A 64 -10.94 -1.16 5.11
CA ASP A 64 -12.33 -0.93 4.72
C ASP A 64 -12.96 0.28 5.45
N ALA A 65 -14.08 0.76 4.90
CA ALA A 65 -14.81 1.90 5.45
C ALA A 65 -15.30 1.68 6.90
N LYS A 66 -15.62 0.45 7.28
CA LYS A 66 -16.07 0.12 8.64
C LYS A 66 -14.93 0.32 9.65
N THR A 67 -13.72 -0.11 9.30
CA THR A 67 -12.52 0.09 10.10
C THR A 67 -12.21 1.57 10.24
N PHE A 68 -12.19 2.32 9.13
CA PHE A 68 -11.94 3.76 9.18
C PHE A 68 -12.96 4.48 10.07
N MET A 69 -14.25 4.19 9.93
CA MET A 69 -15.29 4.79 10.78
C MET A 69 -15.14 4.45 12.25
N ARG A 70 -14.82 3.18 12.58
CA ARG A 70 -14.60 2.74 13.97
C ARG A 70 -13.49 3.52 14.66
N TYR A 71 -12.40 3.80 13.94
CA TYR A 71 -11.22 4.49 14.48
C TYR A 71 -11.07 5.93 13.98
N ARG A 72 -12.13 6.53 13.42
CA ARG A 72 -12.09 7.87 12.82
C ARG A 72 -11.63 8.95 13.80
N HIS A 73 -11.92 8.77 15.09
CA HIS A 73 -11.47 9.67 16.16
C HIS A 73 -9.94 9.69 16.34
N LEU A 74 -9.21 8.71 15.79
CA LEU A 74 -7.75 8.65 15.76
C LEU A 74 -7.16 9.10 14.42
N ALA A 75 -8.01 9.41 13.42
CA ALA A 75 -7.56 9.88 12.12
C ALA A 75 -7.06 11.33 12.21
N VAL A 76 -6.13 11.68 11.32
CA VAL A 76 -5.64 13.06 11.12
C VAL A 76 -5.86 13.48 9.68
N SER A 77 -5.65 14.75 9.36
CA SER A 77 -5.69 15.21 7.97
C SER A 77 -4.61 14.53 7.13
N GLU A 78 -4.99 14.08 5.93
CA GLU A 78 -4.05 13.70 4.88
C GLU A 78 -3.52 14.97 4.21
N PRO A 79 -2.20 15.25 4.26
CA PRO A 79 -1.66 16.50 3.73
C PRO A 79 -1.86 16.66 2.21
N SER A 80 -1.83 15.53 1.49
CA SER A 80 -2.05 15.47 0.05
C SER A 80 -2.66 14.11 -0.29
N GLN A 81 -3.70 14.13 -1.11
CA GLN A 81 -4.30 12.90 -1.63
C GLN A 81 -3.59 12.44 -2.91
N VAL A 82 -3.67 11.13 -3.16
CA VAL A 82 -3.18 10.54 -4.40
C VAL A 82 -3.90 11.17 -5.59
N LYS A 83 -3.13 11.57 -6.61
CA LYS A 83 -3.67 12.26 -7.79
C LYS A 83 -4.24 11.33 -8.87
N ARG A 84 -3.92 10.04 -8.80
CA ARG A 84 -4.35 9.03 -9.78
C ARG A 84 -5.42 8.15 -9.16
N MET A 85 -6.37 7.70 -9.97
CA MET A 85 -7.32 6.69 -9.53
C MET A 85 -6.63 5.32 -9.48
N PRO A 86 -6.70 4.58 -8.35
CA PRO A 86 -6.21 3.21 -8.31
C PRO A 86 -7.15 2.26 -9.06
N ASP A 87 -6.61 1.44 -9.96
CA ASP A 87 -7.42 0.64 -10.92
C ASP A 87 -7.79 -0.77 -10.41
N CYS A 88 -7.15 -1.24 -9.33
CA CYS A 88 -7.28 -2.62 -8.82
C CYS A 88 -7.85 -2.66 -7.39
N LEU A 89 -8.87 -1.84 -7.15
CA LEU A 89 -9.62 -1.84 -5.90
C LEU A 89 -10.93 -2.64 -6.04
N THR A 90 -11.30 -3.32 -4.97
CA THR A 90 -12.61 -3.94 -4.78
C THR A 90 -13.65 -2.88 -4.42
N GLU A 91 -14.93 -3.21 -4.53
CA GLU A 91 -16.02 -2.29 -4.14
C GLU A 91 -15.90 -1.79 -2.69
N LYS A 92 -15.44 -2.64 -1.76
CA LYS A 92 -15.27 -2.26 -0.34
C LYS A 92 -14.16 -1.21 -0.17
N GLU A 93 -13.09 -1.33 -0.95
CA GLU A 93 -11.95 -0.41 -0.92
C GLU A 93 -12.25 0.88 -1.69
N LEU A 94 -13.05 0.82 -2.76
CA LEU A 94 -13.56 2.02 -3.44
C LEU A 94 -14.41 2.87 -2.50
N ARG A 95 -15.30 2.24 -1.70
CA ARG A 95 -16.06 2.95 -0.67
C ARG A 95 -15.17 3.59 0.39
N LEU A 96 -14.07 2.92 0.77
CA LEU A 96 -13.08 3.51 1.66
C LEU A 96 -12.39 4.70 0.98
N LEU A 97 -11.99 4.58 -0.29
CA LEU A 97 -11.35 5.65 -1.05
C LEU A 97 -12.24 6.89 -1.13
N GLU A 98 -13.52 6.73 -1.47
CA GLU A 98 -14.51 7.82 -1.52
C GLU A 98 -14.59 8.54 -0.16
N MET A 99 -14.71 7.78 0.92
CA MET A 99 -14.77 8.33 2.28
C MET A 99 -13.49 9.08 2.68
N LEU A 100 -12.31 8.58 2.32
CA LEU A 100 -11.03 9.24 2.57
C LEU A 100 -10.91 10.53 1.73
N CYS A 101 -11.35 10.49 0.47
CA CYS A 101 -11.43 11.65 -0.42
C CYS A 101 -12.28 12.77 0.18
N GLU A 102 -13.50 12.44 0.61
CA GLU A 102 -14.45 13.38 1.19
C GLU A 102 -13.98 13.95 2.53
N THR A 103 -13.51 13.09 3.44
CA THR A 103 -13.12 13.50 4.79
C THR A 103 -11.74 14.14 4.85
N LYS A 104 -10.91 13.94 3.82
CA LYS A 104 -9.47 14.25 3.80
C LYS A 104 -8.73 13.65 5.00
N GLY A 105 -9.26 12.56 5.54
CA GLY A 105 -8.71 11.87 6.70
C GLY A 105 -7.72 10.80 6.30
N ARG A 106 -6.73 10.56 7.15
CA ARG A 106 -5.87 9.37 7.15
C ARG A 106 -5.84 8.74 8.52
N LEU A 107 -5.96 7.41 8.56
CA LEU A 107 -5.74 6.63 9.76
C LEU A 107 -4.47 5.82 9.60
N GLU A 108 -3.41 6.25 10.29
CA GLU A 108 -2.14 5.51 10.34
C GLU A 108 -2.37 4.15 11.02
N GLN A 109 -1.84 3.07 10.44
CA GLN A 109 -2.05 1.70 10.95
C GLN A 109 -1.67 1.56 12.43
N LYS A 110 -0.61 2.26 12.84
CA LYS A 110 -0.05 2.22 14.21
C LYS A 110 -0.99 2.81 15.27
N ARG A 111 -2.04 3.52 14.84
CA ARG A 111 -3.06 4.09 15.74
C ARG A 111 -4.17 3.11 16.05
N ILE A 112 -4.31 2.05 15.26
CA ILE A 112 -5.26 0.98 15.55
C ILE A 112 -4.74 0.19 16.76
N PRO A 113 -5.59 -0.12 17.76
CA PRO A 113 -5.16 -0.91 18.92
C PRO A 113 -4.56 -2.26 18.49
N ILE A 114 -3.39 -2.61 19.03
CA ILE A 114 -2.66 -3.83 18.65
C ILE A 114 -3.50 -5.11 18.79
N LYS A 115 -4.40 -5.16 19.77
CA LYS A 115 -5.32 -6.30 19.97
C LYS A 115 -6.22 -6.55 18.75
N GLU A 116 -6.65 -5.49 18.08
CA GLU A 116 -7.55 -5.54 16.92
C GLU A 116 -6.78 -5.96 15.68
N ILE A 117 -5.55 -5.44 15.53
CA ILE A 117 -4.60 -5.86 14.49
C ILE A 117 -4.33 -7.36 14.61
N ASN A 118 -3.92 -7.82 15.80
CA ASN A 118 -3.64 -9.24 16.05
C ASN A 118 -4.87 -10.10 15.75
N HIS A 119 -6.06 -9.68 16.17
CA HIS A 119 -7.30 -10.40 15.89
C HIS A 119 -7.57 -10.54 14.39
N ALA A 120 -7.39 -9.47 13.60
CA ALA A 120 -7.56 -9.50 12.15
C ALA A 120 -6.56 -10.46 11.48
N PHE A 121 -5.29 -10.43 11.88
CA PHE A 121 -4.29 -11.38 11.38
C PHE A 121 -4.62 -12.82 11.76
N HIS A 122 -5.08 -13.09 12.98
CA HIS A 122 -5.48 -14.44 13.39
C HIS A 122 -6.60 -14.99 12.50
N ILE A 123 -7.62 -14.19 12.17
CA ILE A 123 -8.71 -14.61 11.28
C ILE A 123 -8.18 -14.91 9.87
N LEU A 124 -7.36 -14.01 9.31
CA LEU A 124 -6.86 -14.17 7.94
C LEU A 124 -5.91 -15.36 7.81
N LEU A 125 -5.05 -15.60 8.80
CA LEU A 125 -4.11 -16.73 8.80
C LEU A 125 -4.76 -18.07 9.13
N ALA A 126 -5.87 -18.07 9.89
CA ALA A 126 -6.64 -19.28 10.18
C ALA A 126 -7.55 -19.73 9.03
N SER A 127 -7.81 -18.87 8.06
CA SER A 127 -8.61 -19.18 6.86
C SER A 127 -7.85 -19.96 5.78
N ASN A 128 -6.75 -20.67 6.16
CA ASN A 128 -5.90 -21.48 5.28
C ASN A 128 -6.15 -22.97 5.47
#